data_AF-A0A0D0AYE6-F1
#
_entry.id   AF-A0A0D0AYE6-F1
#
_cell.length_a   1.000
_cell.length_b   1.000
_cell.length_c   1.000
_cell.angle_alpha   90.00
_cell.angle_beta   90.00
_cell.angle_gamma   90.00
#
_symmetry.space_group_name_H-M   'P 1'
#
loop_
_entity.id
_entity.type
_entity.pdbx_description
1 polymer ?
#
loop_
_entity_poly.entity_id
_entity_poly.type
_entity_poly.pdbx_seq_one_letter_code
_entity_poly.pdbx_strand_id
1 'polypeptide(L)'
;MEFRYSTKIDPSTYDTEGLCEGIDLRKHNFTFLEDRGAIRAQADWNKYVSSVADYRGALGPEYSLISVGIPECLPDRLEIVSYANEFGFLYDDVIEFLDQEQIDLQNDELNQIFLEGARSSVITTNNSQTMQVGRRKIVSQILLEMLAIDRDCAITVMKSWAKFLELGSSRQQDKIFRTLEEYLPYRMRDAGEMFIHGLL
;
A
#
# COMPACT_ATOMS: atom_id res chain seq x y z
N MET A 1 -18.92 -16.42 -9.93
CA MET A 1 -17.65 -16.42 -9.18
C MET A 1 -17.93 -17.09 -7.84
N GLU A 2 -17.08 -18.02 -7.41
CA GLU A 2 -17.24 -18.70 -6.12
C GLU A 2 -16.44 -17.93 -5.07
N PHE A 3 -17.11 -17.43 -4.02
CA PHE A 3 -16.48 -16.73 -2.90
C PHE A 3 -16.08 -17.75 -1.83
N ARG A 4 -14.80 -17.78 -1.45
CA ARG A 4 -14.24 -18.79 -0.55
C ARG A 4 -13.70 -18.21 0.75
N TYR A 5 -13.26 -16.95 0.73
CA TYR A 5 -12.53 -16.36 1.86
C TYR A 5 -13.28 -15.24 2.56
N SER A 6 -14.43 -14.80 2.05
CA SER A 6 -15.28 -13.79 2.69
C SER A 6 -16.71 -14.23 2.98
N THR A 7 -17.36 -13.44 3.82
CA THR A 7 -18.80 -13.49 4.09
C THR A 7 -19.45 -12.19 3.64
N LYS A 8 -20.66 -12.29 3.05
CA LYS A 8 -21.50 -11.13 2.72
C LYS A 8 -22.04 -10.51 4.01
N ILE A 9 -21.92 -9.19 4.13
CA ILE A 9 -22.47 -8.42 5.25
C ILE A 9 -23.94 -8.10 4.97
N ASP A 10 -24.76 -8.10 6.02
CA ASP A 10 -26.17 -7.72 5.94
C ASP A 10 -26.28 -6.22 5.59
N PRO A 11 -26.92 -5.83 4.47
CA PRO A 11 -27.09 -4.43 4.08
C PRO A 11 -27.80 -3.56 5.12
N SER A 12 -28.50 -4.16 6.09
CA SER A 12 -29.17 -3.41 7.17
C SER A 12 -28.22 -2.94 8.27
N THR A 13 -26.95 -3.39 8.28
CA THR A 13 -25.97 -3.08 9.34
C THR A 13 -24.98 -1.98 8.98
N TYR A 14 -25.06 -1.40 7.77
CA TYR A 14 -24.18 -0.32 7.32
C TYR A 14 -24.92 0.67 6.42
N ASP A 15 -24.39 1.89 6.32
CA ASP A 15 -24.89 2.93 5.42
C ASP A 15 -23.97 3.04 4.19
N THR A 16 -24.57 3.12 3.01
CA THR A 16 -23.84 3.28 1.73
C THR A 16 -23.89 4.69 1.19
N GLU A 17 -24.75 5.56 1.75
CA GLU A 17 -25.05 6.89 1.23
C GLU A 17 -25.43 6.92 -0.27
N GLY A 18 -25.84 5.78 -0.85
CA GLY A 18 -26.11 5.63 -2.27
C GLY A 18 -24.88 5.59 -3.18
N LEU A 19 -23.66 5.42 -2.64
CA LEU A 19 -22.40 5.50 -3.39
C LEU A 19 -21.94 4.17 -4.01
N CYS A 20 -22.59 3.04 -3.70
CA CYS A 20 -22.21 1.71 -4.18
C CYS A 20 -23.40 0.79 -4.48
N GLU A 21 -24.49 1.34 -5.02
CA GLU A 21 -25.70 0.58 -5.36
C GLU A 21 -25.42 -0.63 -6.26
N GLY A 22 -26.00 -1.78 -5.91
CA GLY A 22 -25.85 -3.03 -6.67
C GLY A 22 -24.57 -3.82 -6.37
N ILE A 23 -23.71 -3.34 -5.47
CA ILE A 23 -22.47 -4.01 -5.06
C ILE A 23 -22.63 -4.52 -3.62
N ASP A 24 -22.49 -5.83 -3.42
CA ASP A 24 -22.54 -6.44 -2.09
C ASP A 24 -21.26 -6.15 -1.30
N LEU A 25 -21.40 -5.67 -0.06
CA LEU A 25 -20.27 -5.61 0.87
C LEU A 25 -19.91 -7.02 1.35
N ARG A 26 -18.65 -7.39 1.18
CA ARG A 26 -18.07 -8.63 1.71
C ARG A 26 -16.92 -8.30 2.64
N LYS A 27 -16.76 -9.10 3.69
CA LYS A 27 -15.66 -9.00 4.65
C LYS A 27 -14.90 -10.31 4.69
N HIS A 28 -13.57 -10.23 4.59
CA HIS A 28 -12.69 -11.38 4.69
C HIS A 28 -12.88 -12.10 6.04
N ASN A 29 -12.85 -13.44 6.06
CA ASN A 29 -13.14 -14.24 7.26
C ASN A 29 -11.97 -14.26 8.26
N PHE A 30 -10.77 -13.88 7.83
CA PHE A 30 -9.53 -13.88 8.63
C PHE A 30 -9.00 -12.45 8.87
N THR A 31 -9.85 -11.50 9.25
CA THR A 31 -9.46 -10.08 9.39
C THR A 31 -8.32 -9.83 10.36
N PHE A 32 -8.12 -10.71 11.35
CA PHE A 32 -7.00 -10.63 12.29
C PHE A 32 -5.62 -10.67 11.60
N LEU A 33 -5.53 -11.18 10.36
CA LEU A 33 -4.30 -11.16 9.57
C LEU A 33 -3.98 -9.75 9.07
N GLU A 34 -5.00 -8.96 8.73
CA GLU A 34 -4.83 -7.55 8.40
C GLU A 34 -4.37 -6.75 9.63
N ASP A 35 -5.03 -6.96 10.77
CA ASP A 35 -4.65 -6.31 12.03
C ASP A 35 -3.18 -6.61 12.35
N ARG A 36 -2.76 -7.88 12.24
CA ARG A 36 -1.37 -8.30 12.46
C ARG A 36 -0.40 -7.62 11.50
N GLY A 37 -0.71 -7.60 10.20
CA GLY A 37 0.14 -6.99 9.18
C GLY A 37 0.31 -5.50 9.38
N ALA A 38 -0.80 -4.78 9.58
CA ALA A 38 -0.79 -3.33 9.77
C ALA A 38 -0.10 -2.92 11.08
N ILE A 39 -0.41 -3.57 12.22
CA ILE A 39 0.25 -3.28 13.50
C ILE A 39 1.76 -3.54 13.42
N ARG A 40 2.16 -4.63 12.73
CA ARG A 40 3.58 -4.92 12.49
C ARG A 40 4.25 -3.82 11.66
N ALA A 41 3.59 -3.32 10.60
CA ALA A 41 4.11 -2.23 9.78
C ALA A 41 4.30 -0.93 10.60
N GLN A 42 3.33 -0.57 11.44
CA GLN A 42 3.43 0.57 12.35
C GLN A 42 4.56 0.40 13.37
N ALA A 43 4.77 -0.82 13.89
CA ALA A 43 5.84 -1.12 14.84
C ALA A 43 7.23 -1.04 14.18
N ASP A 44 7.38 -1.58 12.98
CA ASP A 44 8.62 -1.50 12.22
C ASP A 44 8.90 -0.05 11.76
N TRP A 45 7.88 0.71 11.40
CA TRP A 45 8.01 2.15 11.14
C TRP A 45 8.50 2.92 12.37
N ASN A 46 7.88 2.70 13.53
CA ASN A 46 8.32 3.26 14.81
C ASN A 46 9.79 2.95 15.13
N LYS A 47 10.22 1.74 14.81
CA LYS A 47 11.56 1.24 15.11
C LYS A 47 12.63 1.77 14.15
N TYR A 48 12.30 1.92 12.87
CA TYR A 48 13.29 2.13 11.83
C TYR A 48 13.21 3.50 11.14
N VAL A 49 12.05 4.15 11.16
CA VAL A 49 11.80 5.40 10.42
C VAL A 49 11.56 6.56 11.38
N SER A 50 10.40 6.61 12.02
CA SER A 50 10.04 7.67 12.95
C SER A 50 8.92 7.21 13.89
N SER A 51 8.79 7.87 15.04
CA SER A 51 7.71 7.57 15.97
C SER A 51 6.35 7.94 15.38
N VAL A 52 5.40 7.01 15.44
CA VAL A 52 3.99 7.21 15.16
C VAL A 52 3.17 6.65 16.32
N ALA A 53 2.24 7.45 16.83
CA ALA A 53 1.36 7.08 17.94
C ALA A 53 -0.10 7.17 17.48
N ASP A 54 -0.91 6.19 17.89
CA ASP A 54 -2.34 6.09 17.57
C ASP A 54 -2.63 6.26 16.06
N TYR A 55 -1.80 5.62 15.24
CA TYR A 55 -1.90 5.72 13.78
C TYR A 55 -3.24 5.19 13.28
N ARG A 56 -3.86 5.93 12.35
CA ARG A 56 -5.17 5.61 11.76
C ARG A 56 -5.04 5.44 10.24
N GLY A 57 -4.32 4.39 9.84
CA GLY A 57 -4.20 3.95 8.46
C GLY A 57 -5.37 3.07 8.03
N ALA A 58 -5.08 1.83 7.65
CA ALA A 58 -6.05 0.90 7.07
C ALA A 58 -7.03 0.28 8.09
N LEU A 59 -6.70 0.31 9.38
CA LEU A 59 -7.45 -0.40 10.41
C LEU A 59 -8.71 0.34 10.83
N GLY A 60 -9.83 -0.38 10.82
CA GLY A 60 -11.11 0.08 11.36
C GLY A 60 -11.58 -0.82 12.51
N PRO A 61 -12.38 -0.30 13.46
CA PRO A 61 -12.90 -1.11 14.56
C PRO A 61 -13.86 -2.22 14.09
N GLU A 62 -14.54 -2.00 12.95
CA GLU A 62 -15.49 -2.95 12.36
C GLU A 62 -15.09 -3.37 10.95
N TYR A 63 -14.59 -2.44 10.14
CA TYR A 63 -14.21 -2.66 8.75
C TYR A 63 -12.80 -2.13 8.50
N SER A 64 -11.81 -3.01 8.48
CA SER A 64 -10.45 -2.69 8.03
C SER A 64 -10.40 -2.75 6.49
N LEU A 65 -9.62 -1.84 5.89
CA LEU A 65 -9.68 -1.51 4.48
C LEU A 65 -9.45 -2.72 3.56
N ILE A 66 -8.43 -3.53 3.80
CA ILE A 66 -8.10 -4.66 2.94
C ILE A 66 -9.13 -5.79 3.10
N SER A 67 -9.61 -6.01 4.31
CA SER A 67 -10.62 -7.03 4.60
C SER A 67 -11.94 -6.79 3.87
N VAL A 68 -12.29 -5.53 3.58
CA VAL A 68 -13.51 -5.20 2.83
C VAL A 68 -13.25 -4.78 1.38
N GLY A 69 -12.06 -4.25 1.07
CA GLY A 69 -11.66 -3.83 -0.27
C GLY A 69 -11.15 -4.97 -1.14
N ILE A 70 -10.49 -5.98 -0.54
CA ILE A 70 -9.99 -7.19 -1.20
C ILE A 70 -10.47 -8.43 -0.42
N PRO A 71 -11.79 -8.65 -0.32
CA PRO A 71 -12.37 -9.65 0.59
C PRO A 71 -12.07 -11.10 0.17
N GLU A 72 -11.61 -11.34 -1.06
CA GLU A 72 -11.18 -12.65 -1.54
C GLU A 72 -9.65 -12.77 -1.65
N CYS A 73 -8.89 -11.92 -0.95
CA CYS A 73 -7.46 -12.10 -0.81
C CYS A 73 -7.15 -13.51 -0.28
N LEU A 74 -6.07 -14.12 -0.78
CA LEU A 74 -5.66 -15.43 -0.27
C LEU A 74 -5.20 -15.28 1.19
N PRO A 75 -5.66 -16.13 2.13
CA PRO A 75 -5.33 -15.97 3.55
C PRO A 75 -3.83 -15.98 3.85
N ASP A 76 -3.03 -16.74 3.09
CA ASP A 76 -1.57 -16.79 3.23
C ASP A 76 -0.86 -15.54 2.68
N ARG A 77 -1.57 -14.67 1.95
CA ARG A 77 -1.08 -13.39 1.41
C ARG A 77 -1.62 -12.18 2.17
N LEU A 78 -2.75 -12.31 2.86
CA LEU A 78 -3.46 -11.17 3.46
C LEU A 78 -2.58 -10.35 4.40
N GLU A 79 -1.78 -10.99 5.26
CA GLU A 79 -0.92 -10.25 6.19
C GLU A 79 0.12 -9.38 5.48
N ILE A 80 0.81 -9.90 4.46
CA ILE A 80 1.84 -9.12 3.74
C ILE A 80 1.22 -8.03 2.87
N VAL A 81 0.03 -8.28 2.31
CA VAL A 81 -0.75 -7.26 1.59
C VAL A 81 -1.13 -6.12 2.53
N SER A 82 -1.67 -6.43 3.71
CA SER A 82 -2.02 -5.43 4.72
C SER A 82 -0.82 -4.68 5.27
N TYR A 83 0.30 -5.37 5.49
CA TYR A 83 1.56 -4.74 5.87
C TYR A 83 2.02 -3.73 4.81
N ALA A 84 2.00 -4.12 3.53
CA ALA A 84 2.39 -3.25 2.44
C ALA A 84 1.45 -2.05 2.28
N ASN A 85 0.15 -2.26 2.42
CA ASN A 85 -0.85 -1.19 2.37
C ASN A 85 -0.66 -0.18 3.52
N GLU A 86 -0.42 -0.65 4.74
CA GLU A 86 -0.18 0.23 5.89
C GLU A 86 1.12 1.03 5.73
N PHE A 87 2.17 0.41 5.17
CA PHE A 87 3.37 1.15 4.77
C PHE A 87 3.07 2.22 3.72
N GLY A 88 2.17 1.93 2.76
CA GLY A 88 1.71 2.89 1.77
C GLY A 88 1.11 4.13 2.41
N PHE A 89 0.19 3.98 3.36
CA PHE A 89 -0.39 5.11 4.11
C PHE A 89 0.66 5.89 4.90
N LEU A 90 1.54 5.20 5.63
CA LEU A 90 2.61 5.86 6.39
C LEU A 90 3.57 6.65 5.49
N TYR A 91 3.83 6.15 4.28
CA TYR A 91 4.64 6.83 3.28
C TYR A 91 3.91 8.04 2.69
N ASP A 92 2.62 7.89 2.36
CA ASP A 92 1.75 8.96 1.85
C ASP A 92 1.72 10.17 2.80
N ASP A 93 1.46 9.92 4.09
CA ASP A 93 1.46 10.96 5.12
C ASP A 93 2.80 11.69 5.23
N VAL A 94 3.92 11.00 4.98
CA VAL A 94 5.24 11.66 4.98
C VAL A 94 5.41 12.56 3.78
N ILE A 95 5.08 12.09 2.58
CA ILE A 95 5.36 12.84 1.34
C ILE A 95 4.52 14.11 1.22
N GLU A 96 3.37 14.19 1.91
CA GLU A 96 2.57 15.41 1.96
C GLU A 96 3.26 16.60 2.65
N PHE A 97 4.24 16.36 3.54
CA PHE A 97 4.93 17.41 4.29
C PHE A 97 6.31 17.77 3.76
N LEU A 98 6.75 17.15 2.66
CA LEU A 98 8.07 17.35 2.08
C LEU A 98 8.02 18.32 0.91
N ASP A 99 9.15 18.96 0.62
CA ASP A 99 9.29 19.70 -0.63
C ASP A 99 9.50 18.75 -1.83
N GLN A 100 9.30 19.28 -3.04
CA GLN A 100 9.35 18.49 -4.26
C GLN A 100 10.71 17.77 -4.47
N GLU A 101 11.82 18.41 -4.07
CA GLU A 101 13.16 17.85 -4.19
C GLU A 101 13.34 16.64 -3.25
N GLN A 102 12.86 16.75 -2.02
CA GLN A 102 12.88 15.66 -1.05
C GLN A 102 11.97 14.50 -1.47
N ILE A 103 10.80 14.79 -2.05
CA ILE A 103 9.90 13.77 -2.59
C ILE A 103 10.57 13.02 -3.73
N ASP A 104 11.15 13.75 -4.70
CA ASP A 104 11.83 13.14 -5.84
C ASP A 104 12.98 12.23 -5.39
N LEU A 105 13.79 12.68 -4.44
CA LEU A 105 14.89 11.88 -3.88
C LEU A 105 14.39 10.57 -3.25
N GLN A 106 13.30 10.63 -2.47
CA GLN A 106 12.76 9.44 -1.82
C GLN A 106 12.10 8.47 -2.80
N ASN A 107 11.34 9.00 -3.76
CA ASN A 107 10.72 8.20 -4.80
C ASN A 107 11.77 7.52 -5.68
N ASP A 108 12.86 8.21 -6.03
CA ASP A 108 13.95 7.65 -6.81
C ASP A 108 14.67 6.52 -6.07
N GLU A 109 14.88 6.66 -4.76
CA GLU A 109 15.48 5.62 -3.92
C GLU A 109 14.60 4.36 -3.88
N LEU A 110 13.30 4.51 -3.62
CA LEU A 110 12.38 3.37 -3.58
C LEU A 110 12.23 2.71 -4.96
N ASN A 111 12.18 3.52 -6.02
CA ASN A 111 12.10 3.02 -7.39
C ASN A 111 13.34 2.18 -7.76
N GLN A 112 14.54 2.58 -7.32
CA GLN A 112 15.76 1.78 -7.51
C GLN A 112 15.63 0.40 -6.85
N ILE A 113 15.11 0.33 -5.62
CA ILE A 113 14.91 -0.95 -4.91
C ILE A 113 13.95 -1.86 -5.69
N PHE A 114 12.84 -1.31 -6.18
CA PHE A 114 11.87 -2.07 -6.97
C PHE A 114 12.46 -2.58 -8.29
N LEU A 115 13.24 -1.76 -8.99
CA LEU A 115 13.90 -2.15 -10.24
C LEU A 115 15.00 -3.20 -10.00
N GLU A 116 15.80 -3.07 -8.94
CA GLU A 116 16.80 -4.05 -8.55
C GLU A 116 16.16 -5.41 -8.21
N GLY A 117 15.12 -5.39 -7.39
CA GLY A 117 14.35 -6.57 -7.00
C GLY A 117 13.69 -7.26 -8.21
N ALA A 118 13.05 -6.49 -9.10
CA ALA A 118 12.40 -7.02 -10.29
C ALA A 118 13.40 -7.64 -11.30
N ARG A 119 14.62 -7.12 -11.39
CA ARG A 119 15.66 -7.62 -12.32
C ARG A 119 16.40 -8.84 -11.80
N SER A 120 16.78 -8.81 -10.52
CA SER A 120 17.74 -9.78 -9.96
C SER A 120 17.13 -10.73 -8.93
N SER A 121 15.98 -10.39 -8.36
CA SER A 121 15.42 -11.02 -7.15
C SER A 121 16.39 -11.04 -5.96
N VAL A 122 17.44 -10.21 -5.99
CA VAL A 122 18.39 -10.02 -4.90
C VAL A 122 18.23 -8.59 -4.41
N ILE A 123 17.93 -8.42 -3.13
CA ILE A 123 17.71 -7.12 -2.51
C ILE A 123 18.76 -6.92 -1.43
N THR A 124 19.57 -5.86 -1.57
CA THR A 124 20.63 -5.56 -0.62
C THR A 124 20.13 -4.71 0.53
N THR A 125 20.34 -5.20 1.76
CA THR A 125 20.06 -4.46 2.99
C THR A 125 21.33 -3.81 3.51
N ASN A 126 21.33 -2.48 3.65
CA ASN A 126 22.41 -1.74 4.31
C ASN A 126 22.09 -1.55 5.80
N ASN A 127 23.13 -1.55 6.66
CA ASN A 127 23.00 -1.55 8.12
C ASN A 127 23.11 -0.16 8.80
N SER A 128 23.00 0.95 8.07
CA SER A 128 23.00 2.30 8.66
C SER A 128 21.65 2.67 9.30
N GLN A 129 21.64 3.66 10.21
CA GLN A 129 20.45 4.10 10.96
C GLN A 129 20.01 5.51 10.56
N THR A 130 19.67 5.72 9.29
CA THR A 130 18.98 6.95 8.85
C THR A 130 17.53 6.63 8.49
N MET A 131 16.63 7.62 8.50
CA MET A 131 15.22 7.43 8.11
C MET A 131 15.08 6.78 6.73
N GLN A 132 15.92 7.20 5.77
CA GLN A 132 16.03 6.61 4.43
C GLN A 132 16.34 5.11 4.50
N VAL A 133 17.31 4.73 5.31
CA VAL A 133 17.70 3.32 5.48
C VAL A 133 16.61 2.51 6.18
N GLY A 134 15.86 3.13 7.08
CA GLY A 134 14.69 2.52 7.71
C GLY A 134 13.60 2.16 6.70
N ARG A 135 13.24 3.09 5.81
CA ARG A 135 12.26 2.84 4.75
C ARG A 135 12.75 1.78 3.77
N ARG A 136 14.01 1.90 3.32
CA ARG A 136 14.65 0.89 2.47
C ARG A 136 14.60 -0.49 3.11
N LYS A 137 14.85 -0.60 4.41
CA LYS A 137 14.78 -1.86 5.15
C LYS A 137 13.38 -2.45 5.14
N ILE A 138 12.36 -1.65 5.42
CA ILE A 138 10.96 -2.09 5.42
C ILE A 138 10.55 -2.56 4.02
N VAL A 139 10.82 -1.76 2.99
CA VAL A 139 10.48 -2.11 1.60
C VAL A 139 11.21 -3.36 1.16
N SER A 140 12.50 -3.49 1.46
CA SER A 140 13.27 -4.70 1.13
C SER A 140 12.66 -5.95 1.77
N GLN A 141 12.22 -5.84 3.02
CA GLN A 141 11.57 -6.94 3.74
C GLN A 141 10.24 -7.32 3.08
N ILE A 142 9.41 -6.34 2.70
CA ILE A 142 8.14 -6.59 2.00
C ILE A 142 8.39 -7.42 0.74
N LEU A 143 9.33 -6.98 -0.09
CA LEU A 143 9.62 -7.61 -1.37
C LEU A 143 10.20 -9.02 -1.20
N LEU A 144 11.05 -9.25 -0.20
CA LEU A 144 11.60 -10.58 0.11
C LEU A 144 10.51 -11.55 0.58
N GLU A 145 9.57 -11.09 1.42
CA GLU A 145 8.43 -11.91 1.86
C GLU A 145 7.50 -12.24 0.69
N MET A 146 7.18 -11.26 -0.16
CA MET A 146 6.39 -11.48 -1.38
C MET A 146 7.06 -12.48 -2.33
N LEU A 147 8.38 -12.35 -2.58
CA LEU A 147 9.14 -13.28 -3.43
C LEU A 147 9.13 -14.71 -2.88
N ALA A 148 9.14 -14.87 -1.56
CA ALA A 148 9.10 -16.19 -0.91
C ALA A 148 7.72 -16.86 -1.03
N ILE A 149 6.64 -16.08 -1.13
CA ILE A 149 5.27 -16.58 -1.30
C ILE A 149 4.99 -16.88 -2.77
N ASP A 150 5.19 -15.91 -3.66
CA ASP A 150 4.91 -16.03 -5.08
C ASP A 150 5.84 -15.10 -5.88
N ARG A 151 6.86 -15.70 -6.48
CA ARG A 151 7.91 -14.98 -7.19
C ARG A 151 7.38 -14.18 -8.38
N ASP A 152 6.50 -14.77 -9.18
CA ASP A 152 6.06 -14.17 -10.45
C ASP A 152 5.08 -13.02 -10.19
N CYS A 153 4.17 -13.20 -9.23
CA CYS A 153 3.33 -12.12 -8.72
C CYS A 153 4.19 -11.01 -8.12
N ALA A 154 5.14 -11.33 -7.24
CA ALA A 154 6.00 -10.33 -6.59
C ALA A 154 6.80 -9.48 -7.60
N ILE A 155 7.33 -10.08 -8.66
CA ILE A 155 8.02 -9.34 -9.74
C ILE A 155 7.04 -8.39 -10.45
N THR A 156 5.79 -8.80 -10.64
CA THR A 156 4.73 -7.96 -11.23
C THR A 156 4.40 -6.78 -10.33
N VAL A 157 4.24 -7.01 -9.02
CA VAL A 157 4.05 -5.96 -8.01
C VAL A 157 5.19 -4.93 -8.06
N MET A 158 6.45 -5.39 -8.04
CA MET A 158 7.62 -4.51 -8.10
C MET A 158 7.63 -3.64 -9.35
N LYS A 159 7.28 -4.20 -10.52
CA LYS A 159 7.19 -3.41 -11.76
C LYS A 159 6.08 -2.38 -11.70
N SER A 160 4.92 -2.73 -11.13
CA SER A 160 3.80 -1.81 -10.96
C SER A 160 4.17 -0.65 -10.03
N TRP A 161 4.79 -0.94 -8.90
CA TRP A 161 5.20 0.08 -7.93
C TRP A 161 6.38 0.93 -8.41
N ALA A 162 7.32 0.37 -9.17
CA ALA A 162 8.34 1.15 -9.87
C ALA A 162 7.69 2.16 -10.83
N LYS A 163 6.71 1.70 -11.62
CA LYS A 163 5.98 2.57 -12.56
C LYS A 163 5.16 3.64 -11.82
N PHE A 164 4.55 3.28 -10.70
CA PHE A 164 3.83 4.19 -9.83
C PHE A 164 4.72 5.34 -9.34
N LEU A 165 5.93 5.05 -8.84
CA LEU A 165 6.87 6.08 -8.37
C LEU A 165 7.51 6.89 -9.51
N GLU A 166 7.69 6.29 -10.69
CA GLU A 166 8.16 6.99 -11.88
C GLU A 166 7.13 8.00 -12.40
N LEU A 167 5.85 7.59 -12.43
CA LEU A 167 4.74 8.40 -12.94
C LEU A 167 3.95 9.13 -11.87
N GLY A 168 4.41 9.05 -10.62
CA GLY A 168 3.71 9.53 -9.44
C GLY A 168 3.31 10.99 -9.58
N SER A 169 2.05 11.26 -9.27
CA SER A 169 1.49 12.59 -9.04
C SER A 169 2.26 13.43 -8.05
N SER A 170 2.92 12.79 -7.07
CA SER A 170 3.79 13.45 -6.10
C SER A 170 4.94 14.23 -6.76
N ARG A 171 5.19 14.05 -8.07
CA ARG A 171 6.14 14.84 -8.88
C ARG A 171 5.53 16.12 -9.49
N GLN A 172 4.26 16.40 -9.17
CA GLN A 172 3.48 17.51 -9.70
C GLN A 172 2.65 18.17 -8.59
N GLN A 173 3.11 18.17 -7.32
CA GLN A 173 2.31 18.69 -6.20
C GLN A 173 1.91 20.17 -6.37
N ASP A 174 2.73 20.97 -7.03
CA ASP A 174 2.44 22.39 -7.30
C ASP A 174 1.46 22.62 -8.46
N LYS A 175 0.95 21.55 -9.09
CA LYS A 175 0.08 21.67 -10.25
C LYS A 175 -1.32 22.13 -9.86
N ILE A 176 -1.70 23.30 -10.35
CA ILE A 176 -3.05 23.85 -10.19
C ILE A 176 -3.93 23.37 -11.34
N PHE A 177 -4.99 22.63 -11.02
CA PHE A 177 -6.00 22.18 -11.97
C PHE A 177 -7.16 23.17 -12.04
N ARG A 178 -7.69 23.42 -13.25
CA ARG A 178 -8.81 24.37 -13.43
C ARG A 178 -10.15 23.67 -13.59
N THR A 179 -10.14 22.40 -13.97
CA THR A 179 -11.36 21.60 -14.13
C THR A 179 -11.19 20.21 -13.53
N LEU A 180 -12.33 19.54 -13.29
CA LEU A 180 -12.33 18.18 -12.78
C LEU A 180 -11.75 17.20 -13.82
N GLU A 181 -12.01 17.43 -15.10
CA GLU A 181 -11.52 16.61 -16.21
C GLU A 181 -9.99 16.63 -16.30
N GLU A 182 -9.35 17.76 -15.97
CA GLU A 182 -7.90 17.87 -15.89
C GLU A 182 -7.35 17.17 -14.63
N TYR A 183 -8.09 17.22 -13.53
CA TYR A 183 -7.68 16.68 -12.22
C TYR A 183 -7.82 15.16 -12.14
N LEU A 184 -8.89 14.56 -12.66
CA LEU A 184 -9.18 13.13 -12.47
C LEU A 184 -8.05 12.21 -12.98
N PRO A 185 -7.47 12.40 -14.18
CA PRO A 185 -6.35 11.56 -14.64
C PRO A 185 -5.08 11.70 -13.79
N TYR A 186 -4.92 12.83 -13.10
CA TYR A 186 -3.88 13.00 -12.09
C TYR A 186 -4.25 12.26 -10.81
N ARG A 187 -5.46 12.48 -10.28
CA ARG A 187 -5.88 11.92 -8.99
C ARG A 187 -6.04 10.40 -9.02
N MET A 188 -6.39 9.79 -10.15
CA MET A 188 -6.40 8.32 -10.28
C MET A 188 -5.01 7.71 -10.01
N ARG A 189 -3.96 8.34 -10.55
CA ARG A 189 -2.58 7.93 -10.29
C ARG A 189 -2.21 8.21 -8.85
N ASP A 190 -2.50 9.42 -8.37
CA ASP A 190 -2.21 9.87 -7.00
C ASP A 190 -2.88 9.03 -5.91
N ALA A 191 -4.13 8.62 -6.13
CA ALA A 191 -4.86 7.72 -5.24
C ALA A 191 -4.34 6.27 -5.28
N GLY A 192 -3.27 6.00 -6.05
CA GLY A 192 -2.57 4.73 -6.00
C GLY A 192 -3.13 3.64 -6.90
N GLU A 193 -3.73 3.95 -8.06
CA GLU A 193 -4.24 2.93 -9.00
C GLU A 193 -3.23 1.80 -9.27
N MET A 194 -1.97 2.16 -9.59
CA MET A 194 -0.91 1.20 -9.85
C MET A 194 -0.42 0.48 -8.58
N PHE A 195 -0.53 1.13 -7.42
CA PHE A 195 -0.20 0.53 -6.14
C PHE A 195 -1.20 -0.60 -5.80
N ILE A 196 -2.49 -0.28 -5.86
CA ILE A 196 -3.59 -1.22 -5.62
C ILE A 196 -3.61 -2.33 -6.66
N HIS A 197 -3.36 -2.02 -7.95
CA HIS A 197 -3.25 -3.05 -8.98
C HIS A 197 -2.18 -4.11 -8.66
N GLY A 198 -1.07 -3.70 -8.04
CA GLY A 198 -0.05 -4.65 -7.59
C GLY A 198 -0.46 -5.50 -6.38
N LEU A 199 -1.48 -5.09 -5.63
CA LEU A 199 -1.97 -5.83 -4.45
C LEU A 199 -3.11 -6.82 -4.77
N LEU A 200 -3.69 -6.75 -5.97
CA LEU A 200 -4.73 -7.66 -6.48
C LEU A 200 -4.12 -8.92 -7.10
#